data_AF-A0A1S9AZ55-F1
#
_entry.id   AF-A0A1S9AZ55-F1
#
_cell.length_a   1.000
_cell.length_b   1.000
_cell.length_c   1.000
_cell.angle_alpha   90.00
_cell.angle_beta   90.00
_cell.angle_gamma   90.00
#
_symmetry.space_group_name_H-M   'P 1'
#
loop_
_entity.id
_entity.type
_entity.pdbx_description
1 polymer ?
#
loop_
_entity_poly.entity_id
_entity_poly.type
_entity_poly.pdbx_seq_one_letter_code
_entity_poly.pdbx_strand_id
1 'polypeptide(L)'
;MDYSLVKQLVELAEEFHRDASPTADPAAELAEFSRWLQARTGAASSPRRQTVEREPSHPMETAASVIGKFVTFMYRYLRTYSRLALLNTPLITYDDFSYLAAVYGRGPLSKSELITRNIHEKPTGSEIIRRLLAAGLVQEAPHATDRRRKLLSLTDQGKRVLFEAFANMSQVAAMAAGNLTAAEQEQLAYLLTKLDAFHFPVFAAARPATLEEMRRKYFPHVPTDWRPTGY
;
A
#
# COMPACT_ATOMS: atom_id res chain seq x y z
N MET A 1 24.08 27.30 -26.69
CA MET A 1 23.28 26.82 -25.56
C MET A 1 21.92 27.50 -25.63
N ASP A 2 20.84 26.75 -25.49
CA ASP A 2 19.48 27.29 -25.48
C ASP A 2 19.14 27.75 -24.05
N TYR A 3 18.92 29.05 -23.88
CA TYR A 3 18.56 29.69 -22.61
C TYR A 3 17.10 30.15 -22.57
N SER A 4 16.28 29.71 -23.52
CA SER A 4 14.87 30.09 -23.62
C SER A 4 14.11 29.83 -22.32
N LEU A 5 14.31 28.66 -21.70
CA LEU A 5 13.68 28.30 -20.43
C LEU A 5 14.14 29.20 -19.28
N VAL A 6 15.42 29.54 -19.22
CA VAL A 6 15.95 30.43 -18.16
C VAL A 6 15.34 31.83 -18.29
N LYS A 7 15.20 32.34 -19.52
CA LYS A 7 14.54 33.64 -19.76
C LYS A 7 13.08 33.62 -19.33
N GLN A 8 12.34 32.56 -19.68
CA GLN A 8 10.95 32.39 -19.26
C GLN A 8 10.82 32.30 -17.73
N LEU A 9 11.72 31.60 -17.05
CA LEU A 9 11.71 31.50 -15.59
C LEU A 9 11.96 32.84 -14.91
N VAL A 10 12.86 33.67 -15.46
CA VAL A 10 13.10 35.03 -14.96
C VAL A 10 11.85 35.91 -15.12
N GLU A 11 11.21 35.89 -16.30
CA GLU A 11 9.97 36.64 -16.55
C GLU A 11 8.84 36.23 -15.58
N LEU A 12 8.70 34.93 -15.33
CA LEU A 12 7.71 34.39 -14.39
C LEU A 12 8.02 34.77 -12.94
N ALA A 13 9.29 34.82 -12.56
CA ALA A 13 9.70 35.26 -11.23
C ALA A 13 9.40 36.75 -11.00
N GLU A 14 9.65 37.60 -12.02
CA GLU A 14 9.30 39.03 -11.98
C GLU A 14 7.79 39.27 -11.88
N GLU A 15 6.97 38.42 -12.51
CA GLU A 15 5.52 38.43 -12.38
C GLU A 15 5.07 38.02 -10.97
N PHE A 16 5.67 36.97 -10.41
CA PHE A 16 5.39 36.54 -9.04
C PHE A 16 5.69 37.64 -8.02
N HIS A 17 6.82 38.34 -8.16
CA HIS A 17 7.20 39.45 -7.27
C HIS A 17 6.29 40.67 -7.37
N ARG A 18 5.56 40.85 -8.47
CA ARG A 18 4.55 41.91 -8.60
C ARG A 18 3.27 41.58 -7.84
N ASP A 19 2.92 40.31 -7.76
CA ASP A 19 1.67 39.82 -7.16
C ASP A 19 1.82 39.43 -5.67
N ALA A 20 3.04 39.11 -5.22
CA ALA A 20 3.32 38.63 -3.87
C ALA A 20 3.94 39.69 -2.96
N SER A 21 3.59 39.68 -1.67
CA SER A 21 4.32 40.42 -0.64
C SER A 21 5.67 39.74 -0.37
N PRO A 22 6.79 40.47 -0.34
CA PRO A 22 8.12 39.87 -0.18
C PRO A 22 8.26 39.14 1.17
N THR A 23 8.76 37.90 1.13
CA THR A 23 9.19 37.14 2.31
C THR A 23 10.71 37.27 2.44
N ALA A 24 11.23 37.31 3.68
CA ALA A 24 12.67 37.46 3.92
C ALA A 24 13.46 36.13 3.85
N ASP A 25 12.77 35.00 3.68
CA ASP A 25 13.34 33.66 3.65
C ASP A 25 13.36 33.10 2.21
N PRO A 26 14.55 32.95 1.59
CA PRO A 26 14.69 32.44 0.22
C PRO A 26 14.10 31.05 0.00
N ALA A 27 14.07 30.19 1.03
CA ALA A 27 13.50 28.85 0.92
C ALA A 27 11.96 28.89 0.89
N ALA A 28 11.36 29.78 1.68
CA ALA A 28 9.93 30.03 1.66
C ALA A 28 9.48 30.69 0.35
N GLU A 29 10.28 31.63 -0.15
CA GLU A 29 10.05 32.33 -1.42
C GLU A 29 10.04 31.37 -2.61
N LEU A 30 11.01 30.46 -2.70
CA LEU A 30 11.06 29.45 -3.77
C LEU A 30 9.86 28.49 -3.71
N ALA A 31 9.42 28.12 -2.50
CA ALA A 31 8.25 27.26 -2.30
C ALA A 31 6.93 27.98 -2.67
N GLU A 32 6.82 29.27 -2.40
CA GLU A 32 5.69 30.12 -2.82
C GLU A 32 5.67 30.33 -4.33
N PHE A 33 6.81 30.66 -4.92
CA PHE A 33 6.97 30.77 -6.36
C PHE A 33 6.59 29.47 -7.08
N SER A 34 7.03 28.32 -6.56
CA SER A 34 6.67 27.01 -7.11
C SER A 34 5.16 26.75 -7.09
N ARG A 35 4.46 27.15 -6.01
CA ARG A 35 3.00 27.01 -5.92
C ARG A 35 2.26 27.97 -6.85
N TRP A 36 2.70 29.23 -6.90
CA TRP A 36 2.14 30.25 -7.80
C TRP A 36 2.34 29.85 -9.26
N LEU A 37 3.53 29.37 -9.60
CA LEU A 37 3.87 28.90 -10.93
C LEU A 37 3.00 27.71 -11.32
N GLN A 38 2.84 26.72 -10.43
CA GLN A 38 1.93 25.58 -10.65
C GLN A 38 0.46 26.01 -10.82
N ALA A 39 0.00 27.03 -10.11
CA ALA A 39 -1.35 27.56 -10.28
C ALA A 39 -1.52 28.26 -11.65
N ARG A 40 -0.50 29.01 -12.09
CA ARG A 40 -0.48 29.79 -13.34
C ARG A 40 -0.26 28.93 -14.58
N THR A 41 0.55 27.88 -14.47
CA THR A 41 0.73 26.85 -15.52
C THR A 41 -0.33 25.74 -15.42
N GLY A 42 -1.20 25.81 -14.41
CA GLY A 42 -2.15 24.78 -13.97
C GLY A 42 -3.22 24.32 -14.97
N ALA A 43 -3.19 24.79 -16.22
CA ALA A 43 -4.01 24.25 -17.31
C ALA A 43 -3.19 23.63 -18.45
N ALA A 44 -1.89 23.93 -18.58
CA ALA A 44 -1.08 23.49 -19.72
C ALA A 44 -0.14 22.31 -19.41
N SER A 45 0.06 21.95 -18.13
CA SER A 45 1.02 20.92 -17.72
C SER A 45 0.43 19.85 -16.79
N SER A 46 -0.77 19.36 -17.10
CA SER A 46 -1.14 17.97 -16.78
C SER A 46 -1.33 17.15 -18.05
N PRO A 47 -0.28 16.89 -18.86
CA PRO A 47 -0.42 16.11 -20.09
C PRO A 47 -0.48 14.59 -19.82
N ARG A 48 -0.88 14.12 -18.63
CA ARG A 48 -0.70 12.71 -18.24
C ARG A 48 -1.89 11.97 -17.64
N ARG A 49 -3.01 12.63 -17.32
CA ARG A 49 -4.23 11.90 -16.90
C ARG A 49 -5.03 11.34 -18.07
N GLN A 50 -4.92 11.93 -19.27
CA GLN A 50 -5.81 11.61 -20.40
C GLN A 50 -5.51 10.30 -21.14
N THR A 51 -4.43 9.56 -20.83
CA THR A 51 -4.01 8.41 -21.65
C THR A 51 -3.99 7.06 -20.93
N VAL A 52 -4.45 6.97 -19.68
CA VAL A 52 -4.44 5.72 -18.90
C VAL A 52 -5.85 5.36 -18.44
N GLU A 53 -6.77 5.23 -19.38
CA GLU A 53 -8.13 4.77 -19.10
C GLU A 53 -8.44 3.52 -19.93
N ARG A 54 -8.64 2.39 -19.25
CA ARG A 54 -9.17 1.17 -19.88
C ARG A 54 -10.66 1.32 -20.19
N GLU A 55 -11.37 2.06 -19.34
CA GLU A 55 -12.80 2.36 -19.41
C GLU A 55 -12.98 3.84 -19.01
N PRO A 56 -13.98 4.54 -19.59
CA PRO A 56 -14.26 5.92 -19.26
C PRO A 56 -14.66 6.09 -17.79
N SER A 57 -14.25 7.21 -17.19
CA SER A 57 -14.63 7.56 -15.80
C SER A 57 -16.14 7.67 -15.65
N HIS A 58 -16.70 7.08 -14.59
CA HIS A 58 -18.14 7.22 -14.29
C HIS A 58 -18.40 8.57 -13.59
N PRO A 59 -19.52 9.28 -13.87
CA PRO A 59 -19.81 10.59 -13.27
C PRO A 59 -19.80 10.66 -11.73
N MET A 60 -19.93 9.50 -11.07
CA MET A 60 -19.94 9.38 -9.61
C MET A 60 -18.59 8.98 -9.01
N GLU A 61 -17.57 8.73 -9.83
CA GLU A 61 -16.25 8.32 -9.36
C GLU A 61 -15.52 9.49 -8.71
N THR A 62 -15.23 9.34 -7.42
CA THR A 62 -14.26 10.17 -6.71
C THR A 62 -12.89 9.50 -6.72
N ALA A 63 -11.82 10.28 -6.54
CA ALA A 63 -10.48 9.73 -6.39
C ALA A 63 -10.40 8.66 -5.28
N ALA A 64 -11.11 8.85 -4.16
CA ALA A 64 -11.18 7.88 -3.07
C ALA A 64 -11.87 6.57 -3.50
N SER A 65 -12.98 6.65 -4.24
CA SER A 65 -13.66 5.46 -4.76
C SER A 65 -12.81 4.69 -5.78
N VAL A 66 -12.06 5.42 -6.62
CA VAL A 66 -11.14 4.85 -7.61
C VAL A 66 -9.98 4.12 -6.93
N ILE A 67 -9.41 4.71 -5.88
CA ILE A 67 -8.39 4.05 -5.05
C ILE A 67 -8.94 2.75 -4.47
N GLY A 68 -10.11 2.79 -3.82
CA GLY A 68 -10.73 1.59 -3.24
C GLY A 68 -11.01 0.48 -4.26
N LYS A 69 -11.52 0.85 -5.44
CA LYS A 69 -11.74 -0.05 -6.58
C LYS A 69 -10.44 -0.71 -7.02
N PHE A 70 -9.40 0.08 -7.29
CA PHE A 70 -8.16 -0.44 -7.83
C PHE A 70 -7.30 -1.18 -6.80
N VAL A 71 -7.32 -0.82 -5.51
CA VAL A 71 -6.72 -1.65 -4.45
C VAL A 71 -7.36 -3.05 -4.46
N THR A 72 -8.68 -3.13 -4.57
CA THR A 72 -9.41 -4.40 -4.67
C THR A 72 -9.03 -5.18 -5.93
N PHE A 73 -8.94 -4.52 -7.07
CA PHE A 73 -8.57 -5.18 -8.33
C PHE A 73 -7.12 -5.67 -8.31
N MET A 74 -6.18 -4.86 -7.82
CA MET A 74 -4.78 -5.23 -7.69
C MET A 74 -4.60 -6.45 -6.78
N TYR A 75 -5.30 -6.52 -5.65
CA TYR A 75 -5.33 -7.72 -4.82
C TYR A 75 -5.79 -8.96 -5.61
N ARG A 76 -6.86 -8.83 -6.41
CA ARG A 76 -7.38 -9.95 -7.23
C ARG A 76 -6.39 -10.40 -8.31
N TYR A 77 -5.73 -9.46 -8.99
CA TYR A 77 -4.69 -9.79 -9.98
C TYR A 77 -3.50 -10.51 -9.33
N LEU A 78 -2.98 -9.95 -8.23
CA LEU A 78 -1.89 -10.54 -7.45
C LEU A 78 -2.24 -11.94 -6.96
N ARG A 79 -3.47 -12.15 -6.47
CA ARG A 79 -3.96 -13.45 -6.04
C ARG A 79 -3.93 -14.48 -7.18
N THR A 80 -4.33 -14.08 -8.38
CA THR A 80 -4.30 -14.95 -9.56
C THR A 80 -2.86 -15.32 -9.95
N TYR A 81 -1.96 -14.33 -10.03
CA TYR A 81 -0.56 -14.57 -10.40
C TYR A 81 0.17 -15.41 -9.34
N SER A 82 -0.06 -15.13 -8.06
CA SER A 82 0.52 -15.89 -6.95
C SER A 82 0.09 -17.35 -6.98
N ARG A 83 -1.17 -17.64 -7.34
CA ARG A 83 -1.63 -19.03 -7.48
C ARG A 83 -0.83 -19.79 -8.53
N LEU A 84 -0.48 -19.16 -9.65
CA LEU A 84 0.36 -19.78 -10.68
C LEU A 84 1.80 -19.97 -10.19
N ALA A 85 2.36 -18.96 -9.53
CA ALA A 85 3.71 -18.99 -8.96
C ALA A 85 3.93 -20.11 -7.93
N LEU A 86 2.86 -20.57 -7.29
CA LEU A 86 2.89 -21.55 -6.20
C LEU A 86 2.49 -22.98 -6.61
N LEU A 87 2.14 -23.24 -7.88
CA LEU A 87 1.59 -24.53 -8.34
C LEU A 87 2.42 -25.76 -7.95
N ASN A 88 3.74 -25.63 -7.86
CA ASN A 88 4.66 -26.72 -7.55
C ASN A 88 5.22 -26.65 -6.12
N THR A 89 4.53 -25.94 -5.23
CA THR A 89 4.91 -25.79 -3.82
C THR A 89 3.79 -26.35 -2.94
N PRO A 90 4.07 -26.69 -1.66
CA PRO A 90 3.01 -27.02 -0.71
C PRO A 90 2.19 -25.80 -0.26
N LEU A 91 2.48 -24.60 -0.77
CA LEU A 91 1.74 -23.37 -0.49
C LEU A 91 0.53 -23.26 -1.43
N ILE A 92 -0.62 -22.91 -0.88
CA ILE A 92 -1.89 -22.85 -1.60
C ILE A 92 -2.22 -21.41 -2.02
N THR A 93 -1.89 -20.44 -1.17
CA THR A 93 -2.21 -19.03 -1.38
C THR A 93 -1.01 -18.12 -1.15
N TYR A 94 -1.13 -16.88 -1.65
CA TYR A 94 -0.20 -15.79 -1.31
C TYR A 94 -0.03 -15.64 0.21
N ASP A 95 -1.10 -15.83 0.97
CA ASP A 95 -1.07 -15.68 2.43
C ASP A 95 -0.21 -16.75 3.11
N ASP A 96 -0.17 -17.98 2.59
CA ASP A 96 0.73 -19.00 3.11
C ASP A 96 2.19 -18.56 2.97
N PHE A 97 2.52 -18.04 1.79
CA PHE A 97 3.84 -17.47 1.50
C PHE A 97 4.14 -16.28 2.41
N SER A 98 3.20 -15.34 2.58
CA SER A 98 3.41 -14.14 3.41
C SER A 98 3.63 -14.50 4.89
N TYR A 99 2.96 -15.53 5.39
CA TYR A 99 3.17 -16.03 6.75
C TYR A 99 4.56 -16.64 6.93
N LEU A 100 5.04 -17.46 5.98
CA LEU A 100 6.40 -18.00 6.04
C LEU A 100 7.45 -16.88 5.95
N ALA A 101 7.26 -15.93 5.02
CA ALA A 101 8.15 -14.77 4.86
C ALA A 101 8.20 -13.90 6.13
N ALA A 102 7.06 -13.68 6.80
CA ALA A 102 6.98 -12.91 8.03
C ALA A 102 7.75 -13.58 9.19
N VAL A 103 7.63 -14.91 9.35
CA VAL A 103 8.40 -15.66 10.34
C VAL A 103 9.90 -15.64 10.01
N TYR A 104 10.25 -15.80 8.73
CA TYR A 104 11.65 -15.76 8.30
C TYR A 104 12.33 -14.41 8.59
N GLY A 105 11.70 -13.30 8.20
CA GLY A 105 12.32 -11.96 8.28
C GLY A 105 12.36 -11.36 9.69
N ARG A 106 11.59 -11.88 10.65
CA ARG A 106 11.47 -11.33 12.02
C ARG A 106 11.93 -12.30 13.11
N GLY A 107 12.24 -13.54 12.75
CA GLY A 107 12.50 -14.61 13.72
C GLY A 107 11.22 -15.15 14.36
N PRO A 108 11.35 -15.85 15.50
CA PRO A 108 10.20 -16.51 16.12
C PRO A 108 9.10 -15.52 16.58
N LEU A 109 7.86 -15.75 16.15
CA LEU A 109 6.69 -14.90 16.45
C LEU A 109 5.60 -15.71 17.15
N SER A 110 4.87 -15.11 18.08
CA SER A 110 3.63 -15.73 18.56
C SER A 110 2.57 -15.78 17.47
N LYS A 111 1.59 -16.67 17.61
CA LYS A 111 0.44 -16.76 16.71
C LYS A 111 -0.26 -15.41 16.55
N SER A 112 -0.50 -14.69 17.65
CA SER A 112 -1.18 -13.39 17.58
C SER A 112 -0.35 -12.34 16.83
N GLU A 113 0.94 -12.26 17.10
CA GLU A 113 1.83 -11.31 16.40
C GLU A 113 1.90 -11.61 14.90
N LEU A 114 1.99 -12.90 14.53
CA LEU A 114 2.02 -13.31 13.14
C LEU A 114 0.71 -12.97 12.40
N ILE A 115 -0.43 -13.20 13.05
CA ILE A 115 -1.75 -12.87 12.51
C ILE A 115 -1.91 -11.36 12.33
N THR A 116 -1.61 -10.57 13.36
CA THR A 116 -1.72 -9.11 13.31
C THR A 116 -0.80 -8.52 12.23
N ARG A 117 0.43 -9.05 12.09
CA ARG A 117 1.39 -8.58 11.07
C ARG A 117 0.95 -8.86 9.63
N ASN A 118 0.12 -9.88 9.41
CA ASN A 118 -0.44 -10.18 8.10
C ASN A 118 -1.80 -9.51 7.87
N ILE A 119 -2.22 -8.58 8.74
CA ILE A 119 -3.49 -7.85 8.64
C ILE A 119 -4.69 -8.80 8.52
N HIS A 120 -4.65 -9.90 9.27
CA HIS A 120 -5.71 -10.91 9.26
C HIS A 120 -6.50 -10.94 10.55
N GLU A 121 -7.80 -11.18 10.41
CA GLU A 121 -8.65 -11.55 11.53
C GLU A 121 -8.23 -12.90 12.12
N LYS A 122 -8.41 -13.06 13.43
CA LYS A 122 -7.95 -14.24 14.18
C LYS A 122 -8.39 -15.59 13.58
N PRO A 123 -9.64 -15.78 13.11
CA PRO A 123 -10.06 -17.05 12.53
C PRO A 123 -9.27 -17.41 11.26
N THR A 124 -9.17 -16.48 10.32
CA THR A 124 -8.44 -16.66 9.05
C THR A 124 -6.97 -16.96 9.30
N GLY A 125 -6.33 -16.16 10.16
CA GLY A 125 -4.92 -16.34 10.44
C GLY A 125 -4.61 -17.61 11.22
N SER A 126 -5.51 -18.05 12.10
CA SER A 126 -5.36 -19.31 12.83
C SER A 126 -5.47 -20.52 11.89
N GLU A 127 -6.36 -20.46 10.90
CA GLU A 127 -6.52 -21.50 9.89
C GLU A 127 -5.28 -21.63 8.99
N ILE A 128 -4.70 -20.50 8.54
CA ILE A 128 -3.44 -20.50 7.80
C ILE A 128 -2.32 -21.13 8.63
N ILE A 129 -2.14 -20.69 9.88
CA ILE A 129 -1.10 -21.24 10.77
C ILE A 129 -1.31 -22.75 10.98
N ARG A 130 -2.55 -23.20 11.18
CA ARG A 130 -2.88 -24.61 11.36
C ARG A 130 -2.47 -25.44 10.13
N ARG A 131 -2.73 -24.94 8.93
CA ARG A 131 -2.32 -25.57 7.67
C ARG A 131 -0.80 -25.64 7.54
N LEU A 132 -0.08 -24.55 7.85
CA LEU A 132 1.38 -24.52 7.79
C LEU A 132 2.02 -25.47 8.81
N LEU A 133 1.44 -25.60 10.02
CA LEU A 133 1.87 -26.57 11.04
C LEU A 133 1.64 -28.00 10.54
N ALA A 134 0.45 -28.29 10.00
CA ALA A 134 0.11 -29.60 9.48
C ALA A 134 1.00 -30.01 8.29
N ALA A 135 1.42 -29.05 7.47
CA ALA A 135 2.36 -29.27 6.37
C ALA A 135 3.84 -29.36 6.81
N GLY A 136 4.14 -29.22 8.12
CA GLY A 136 5.49 -29.27 8.65
C GLY A 136 6.38 -28.10 8.24
N LEU A 137 5.80 -26.99 7.77
CA LEU A 137 6.55 -25.81 7.30
C LEU A 137 6.91 -24.85 8.43
N VAL A 138 6.08 -24.82 9.48
CA VAL A 138 6.36 -24.11 10.72
C VAL A 138 6.32 -25.09 11.88
N GLN A 139 7.05 -24.78 12.93
CA GLN A 139 7.04 -25.50 14.19
C GLN A 139 6.75 -24.55 15.35
N GLU A 140 6.15 -25.09 16.40
CA GLU A 140 5.77 -24.35 17.59
C GLU A 140 6.65 -24.78 18.78
N ALA A 141 7.29 -23.81 19.44
CA ALA A 141 8.11 -24.03 20.62
C ALA A 141 7.64 -23.12 21.79
N PRO A 142 7.76 -23.56 23.05
CA PRO A 142 7.48 -22.69 24.19
C PRO A 142 8.44 -21.49 24.20
N HIS A 143 7.95 -20.31 24.60
CA HIS A 143 8.79 -19.14 24.81
C HIS A 143 9.78 -19.40 25.94
N ALA A 144 11.02 -18.94 25.78
CA ALA A 144 12.11 -19.21 26.72
C ALA A 144 11.79 -18.78 28.17
N THR A 145 11.09 -17.65 28.32
CA THR A 145 10.76 -17.06 29.63
C THR A 145 9.29 -17.23 30.07
N ASP A 146 8.36 -17.55 29.17
CA ASP A 146 6.94 -17.73 29.49
C ASP A 146 6.37 -18.91 28.74
N ARG A 147 6.39 -20.10 29.35
CA ARG A 147 5.92 -21.35 28.73
C ARG A 147 4.44 -21.34 28.34
N ARG A 148 3.66 -20.34 28.81
CA ARG A 148 2.26 -20.14 28.37
C ARG A 148 2.19 -19.51 26.97
N ARG A 149 3.26 -18.82 26.55
CA ARG A 149 3.40 -18.29 25.20
C ARG A 149 4.13 -19.31 24.34
N LYS A 150 3.64 -19.48 23.12
CA LYS A 150 4.27 -20.32 22.11
C LYS A 150 4.70 -19.47 20.94
N LEU A 151 5.89 -19.75 20.42
CA LEU A 151 6.51 -19.08 19.30
C LEU A 151 6.55 -20.02 18.10
N LEU A 152 6.25 -19.46 16.93
CA LEU A 152 6.35 -20.11 15.64
C LEU A 152 7.70 -19.79 15.02
N SER A 153 8.36 -20.82 14.50
CA SER A 153 9.60 -20.70 13.71
C SER A 153 9.48 -21.55 12.45
N LEU A 154 10.25 -21.24 11.41
CA LEU A 154 10.33 -22.10 10.23
C LEU A 154 11.08 -23.38 10.56
N THR A 155 10.58 -24.51 10.06
CA THR A 155 11.39 -25.73 9.95
C THR A 155 12.38 -25.60 8.80
N ASP A 156 13.33 -26.53 8.69
CA ASP A 156 14.25 -26.53 7.53
C ASP A 156 13.52 -26.81 6.22
N GLN A 157 12.45 -27.62 6.25
CA GLN A 157 11.54 -27.79 5.12
C GLN A 157 10.83 -26.47 4.77
N GLY A 158 10.30 -25.76 5.78
CA GLY A 158 9.65 -24.47 5.57
C GLY A 158 10.57 -23.42 4.98
N LYS A 159 11.84 -23.38 5.40
CA LYS A 159 12.86 -22.53 4.79
C LYS A 159 13.05 -22.89 3.32
N ARG A 160 13.29 -24.17 2.99
CA ARG A 160 13.48 -24.61 1.59
C ARG A 160 12.32 -24.19 0.70
N VAL A 161 11.08 -24.48 1.13
CA VAL A 161 9.86 -24.09 0.41
C VAL A 161 9.76 -22.58 0.23
N LEU A 162 10.07 -21.80 1.27
CA LEU A 162 10.06 -20.33 1.18
C LEU A 162 11.08 -19.83 0.15
N PHE A 163 12.30 -20.37 0.16
CA PHE A 163 13.34 -19.98 -0.79
C PHE A 163 13.03 -20.38 -2.23
N GLU A 164 12.44 -21.56 -2.44
CA GLU A 164 11.94 -21.98 -3.76
C GLU A 164 10.83 -21.05 -4.25
N ALA A 165 9.92 -20.63 -3.36
CA ALA A 165 8.83 -19.73 -3.69
C ALA A 165 9.32 -18.28 -3.97
N PHE A 166 10.41 -17.82 -3.35
CA PHE A 166 10.89 -16.44 -3.53
C PHE A 166 11.13 -16.07 -4.99
N ALA A 167 11.76 -16.95 -5.78
CA ALA A 167 12.06 -16.65 -7.17
C ALA A 167 10.80 -16.34 -7.99
N ASN A 168 9.76 -17.17 -7.85
CA ASN A 168 8.50 -16.96 -8.56
C ASN A 168 7.71 -15.78 -7.97
N MET A 169 7.74 -15.60 -6.66
CA MET A 169 7.05 -14.48 -6.00
C MET A 169 7.69 -13.12 -6.31
N SER A 170 9.01 -13.06 -6.53
CA SER A 170 9.68 -11.87 -7.05
C SER A 170 9.21 -11.52 -8.46
N GLN A 171 8.96 -12.52 -9.31
CA GLN A 171 8.37 -12.28 -10.63
C GLN A 171 6.93 -11.78 -10.52
N VAL A 172 6.13 -12.31 -9.59
CA VAL A 172 4.78 -11.81 -9.31
C VAL A 172 4.81 -10.34 -8.88
N ALA A 173 5.75 -9.96 -8.02
CA ALA A 173 5.92 -8.56 -7.61
C ALA A 173 6.27 -7.65 -8.80
N ALA A 174 7.18 -8.09 -9.69
CA ALA A 174 7.52 -7.36 -10.89
C ALA A 174 6.33 -7.24 -11.87
N MET A 175 5.57 -8.31 -12.08
CA MET A 175 4.35 -8.30 -12.90
C MET A 175 3.29 -7.35 -12.34
N ALA A 176 3.19 -7.23 -11.01
CA ALA A 176 2.26 -6.33 -10.35
C ALA A 176 2.62 -4.85 -10.53
N ALA A 177 3.91 -4.53 -10.59
CA ALA A 177 4.40 -3.20 -10.93
C ALA A 177 4.14 -2.84 -12.40
N GLY A 178 4.00 -3.84 -13.28
CA GLY A 178 3.56 -3.66 -14.66
C GLY A 178 4.45 -2.68 -15.43
N ASN A 179 3.84 -1.63 -15.98
CA ASN A 179 4.50 -0.62 -16.79
C ASN A 179 4.90 0.66 -16.02
N LEU A 180 4.88 0.64 -14.68
CA LEU A 180 5.33 1.77 -13.89
C LEU A 180 6.85 1.97 -14.02
N THR A 181 7.27 3.22 -14.26
CA THR A 181 8.67 3.63 -14.16
C THR A 181 9.19 3.50 -12.73
N ALA A 182 10.51 3.49 -12.53
CA ALA A 182 11.11 3.40 -11.19
C ALA A 182 10.60 4.51 -10.24
N ALA A 183 10.52 5.76 -10.74
CA ALA A 183 9.99 6.88 -9.95
C ALA A 183 8.50 6.70 -9.59
N GLU A 184 7.69 6.16 -10.50
CA GLU A 184 6.27 5.86 -10.21
C GLU A 184 6.11 4.70 -9.23
N GLN A 185 6.98 3.68 -9.30
CA GLN A 185 7.01 2.59 -8.33
C GLN A 185 7.36 3.10 -6.92
N GLU A 186 8.39 3.93 -6.79
CA GLU A 186 8.77 4.57 -5.52
C GLU A 186 7.64 5.44 -4.97
N GLN A 187 7.02 6.25 -5.83
CA GLN A 187 5.89 7.09 -5.45
C GLN A 187 4.69 6.26 -4.99
N LEU A 188 4.34 5.18 -5.70
CA LEU A 188 3.23 4.32 -5.32
C LEU A 188 3.54 3.56 -4.02
N ALA A 189 4.76 3.05 -3.86
CA ALA A 189 5.20 2.41 -2.63
C ALA A 189 5.09 3.36 -1.44
N TYR A 190 5.56 4.61 -1.57
CA TYR A 190 5.40 5.63 -0.54
C TYR A 190 3.92 5.88 -0.18
N LEU A 191 3.04 6.01 -1.18
CA LEU A 191 1.60 6.22 -0.95
C LEU A 191 0.95 5.03 -0.25
N LEU A 192 1.28 3.80 -0.66
CA LEU A 192 0.78 2.58 -0.03
C LEU A 192 1.29 2.45 1.41
N THR A 193 2.56 2.76 1.68
CA THR A 193 3.12 2.80 3.05
C THR A 193 2.42 3.85 3.90
N LYS A 194 2.10 5.03 3.33
CA LYS A 194 1.34 6.06 4.03
C LYS A 194 -0.07 5.58 4.40
N LEU A 195 -0.74 4.86 3.50
CA LEU A 195 -2.04 4.25 3.77
C LEU A 195 -1.95 3.14 4.82
N ASP A 196 -0.96 2.26 4.72
CA ASP A 196 -0.71 1.20 5.70
C ASP A 196 -0.47 1.79 7.11
N ALA A 197 0.42 2.78 7.24
CA ALA A 197 0.69 3.46 8.50
C ALA A 197 -0.56 4.12 9.11
N PHE A 198 -1.46 4.63 8.28
CA PHE A 198 -2.73 5.19 8.74
C PHE A 198 -3.73 4.09 9.18
N HIS A 199 -3.87 3.01 8.41
CA HIS A 199 -4.87 1.96 8.67
C HIS A 199 -4.43 0.93 9.72
N PHE A 200 -3.13 0.69 9.90
CA PHE A 200 -2.63 -0.34 10.81
C PHE A 200 -3.06 -0.11 12.27
N PRO A 201 -2.95 1.10 12.86
CA PRO A 201 -3.44 1.35 14.22
C PRO A 201 -4.96 1.16 14.35
N VAL A 202 -5.72 1.47 13.30
CA VAL A 202 -7.17 1.28 13.25
C VAL A 202 -7.53 -0.21 13.27
N PHE A 203 -6.79 -1.03 12.52
CA PHE A 203 -6.93 -2.49 12.50
C PHE A 203 -6.49 -3.13 13.83
N ALA A 204 -5.37 -2.69 14.41
CA ALA A 204 -4.81 -3.25 15.63
C ALA A 204 -5.63 -2.92 16.89
N ALA A 205 -6.48 -1.91 16.83
CA ALA A 205 -7.34 -1.52 17.93
C ALA A 205 -8.58 -2.44 18.06
N ALA A 206 -9.30 -2.31 19.18
CA ALA A 206 -10.56 -3.02 19.37
C ALA A 206 -11.56 -2.65 18.27
N ARG A 207 -12.09 -3.68 17.61
CA ARG A 207 -13.03 -3.55 16.48
C ARG A 207 -14.36 -2.96 16.96
N PRO A 208 -14.83 -1.85 16.38
CA PRO A 208 -16.15 -1.29 16.67
C PRO A 208 -17.28 -2.24 16.27
N ALA A 209 -18.44 -2.12 16.92
CA ALA A 209 -19.59 -2.98 16.64
C ALA A 209 -20.35 -2.55 15.38
N THR A 210 -20.27 -1.27 15.01
CA THR A 210 -21.00 -0.72 13.86
C THR A 210 -20.09 0.13 12.97
N LEU A 211 -20.52 0.29 11.71
CA LEU A 211 -19.88 1.20 10.77
C LEU A 211 -19.88 2.65 11.28
N GLU A 212 -20.97 3.06 11.93
CA GLU A 212 -21.08 4.41 12.48
C GLU A 212 -20.08 4.64 13.62
N GLU A 213 -19.90 3.68 14.52
CA GLU A 213 -18.84 3.75 15.54
C GLU A 213 -17.45 3.79 14.91
N MET A 214 -17.19 2.96 13.90
CA MET A 214 -15.93 2.95 13.16
C MET A 214 -15.62 4.31 12.55
N ARG A 215 -16.62 4.89 11.86
CA ARG A 215 -16.50 6.20 11.21
C ARG A 215 -16.29 7.30 12.24
N ARG A 216 -17.14 7.38 13.28
CA ARG A 216 -17.02 8.40 14.34
C ARG A 216 -15.67 8.34 15.04
N LYS A 217 -15.15 7.13 15.29
CA LYS A 217 -13.91 6.94 16.06
C LYS A 217 -12.64 7.15 15.22
N TYR A 218 -12.60 6.65 13.99
CA TYR A 218 -11.38 6.59 13.20
C TYR A 218 -11.43 7.40 11.89
N PHE A 219 -12.62 7.81 11.44
CA PHE A 219 -12.83 8.53 10.17
C PHE A 219 -13.83 9.69 10.32
N PRO A 220 -13.66 10.61 11.28
CA PRO A 220 -14.67 11.65 11.56
C PRO A 220 -14.89 12.61 10.38
N HIS A 221 -13.93 12.70 9.47
CA HIS A 221 -13.99 13.55 8.27
C HIS A 221 -14.78 12.92 7.10
N VAL A 222 -15.18 11.65 7.20
CA VAL A 222 -15.94 10.99 6.13
C VAL A 222 -17.42 11.42 6.22
N PRO A 223 -18.00 11.99 5.14
CA PRO A 223 -19.39 12.44 5.12
C PRO A 223 -20.39 11.32 5.38
N THR A 224 -21.51 11.64 6.03
CA THR A 224 -22.60 10.70 6.37
C THR A 224 -23.76 10.70 5.39
N ASP A 225 -23.84 11.74 4.57
CA ASP A 225 -24.98 12.10 3.74
C ASP A 225 -24.72 11.86 2.25
N TRP A 226 -23.86 10.90 1.92
CA TRP A 226 -23.70 10.48 0.53
C TRP A 226 -25.01 9.85 0.03
N ARG A 227 -25.66 10.54 -0.92
CA ARG A 227 -26.80 10.02 -1.68
C ARG A 227 -26.39 9.91 -3.13
N PRO A 228 -26.73 8.81 -3.83
CA PRO A 228 -26.60 8.78 -5.27
C PRO A 228 -27.51 9.87 -5.86
N THR A 229 -26.93 10.95 -6.38
CA THR A 229 -27.69 11.98 -7.09
C THR A 229 -27.92 11.52 -8.52
N GLY A 230 -29.19 11.22 -8.86
CA GLY A 230 -29.62 10.91 -10.21
C GLY A 230 -29.88 9.41 -10.44
N TYR A 231 -31.12 9.01 -10.16
CA TYR A 231 -31.83 7.97 -10.92
C TYR A 231 -33.11 8.60 -11.45
#